data_AF-A0A353JAR6-F1
#
_entry.id   AF-A0A353JAR6-F1
#
_cell.length_a   1.000
_cell.length_b   1.000
_cell.length_c   1.000
_cell.angle_alpha   90.00
_cell.angle_beta   90.00
_cell.angle_gamma   90.00
#
_symmetry.space_group_name_H-M   'P 1'
#
loop_
_entity.id
_entity.type
_entity.pdbx_description
1 polymer ?
#
loop_
_entity_poly.entity_id
_entity_poly.type
_entity_poly.pdbx_seq_one_letter_code
_entity_poly.pdbx_strand_id
1 'polypeptide(L)'
;MMKIGILTFHREINYGACLQAYALLTHIKKIQNDTEIIDFVPNSEIDKRSWKRKTLHFFKTLVSFNEKKQQLKKKKFQSFYNKHLILSKEKLIGDNEARIANLQYQILISGSDQIFNLTLSDNSFTYYLP
;
A
#
# COMPACT_ATOMS: atom_id res chain seq x y z
N MET A 1 2.20 23.24 12.17
CA MET A 1 2.09 23.11 10.70
C MET A 1 1.04 22.05 10.39
N MET A 2 0.41 22.12 9.22
CA MET A 2 -0.67 21.22 8.85
C MET A 2 -0.12 19.92 8.24
N LYS A 3 -0.42 18.79 8.87
CA LYS A 3 0.02 17.47 8.44
C LYS A 3 -1.04 16.78 7.57
N ILE A 4 -0.63 16.29 6.40
CA ILE A 4 -1.51 15.61 5.43
C ILE A 4 -1.16 14.12 5.35
N GLY A 5 -2.18 13.27 5.48
CA GLY A 5 -2.06 11.82 5.29
C GLY A 5 -2.73 11.40 3.98
N ILE A 6 -1.97 10.74 3.10
CA ILE A 6 -2.50 10.18 1.85
C ILE A 6 -2.76 8.69 2.04
N LEU A 7 -3.99 8.25 1.79
CA LEU A 7 -4.38 6.86 1.83
C LEU A 7 -4.72 6.36 0.41
N THR A 8 -3.79 5.65 -0.21
CA THR A 8 -3.94 5.11 -1.56
C THR A 8 -3.25 3.74 -1.70
N PHE A 9 -3.45 3.07 -2.84
CA PHE A 9 -2.74 1.84 -3.14
C PHE A 9 -1.26 2.11 -3.40
N HIS A 10 -0.42 1.78 -2.41
CA HIS A 10 1.02 1.99 -2.46
C HIS A 10 1.83 0.68 -2.30
N ARG A 11 1.15 -0.47 -2.29
CA ARG A 11 1.74 -1.81 -2.09
C ARG A 11 1.56 -2.74 -3.29
N GLU A 12 0.72 -2.34 -4.24
CA GLU A 12 0.42 -3.13 -5.43
C GLU A 12 1.62 -3.21 -6.39
N ILE A 13 1.80 -4.37 -7.02
CA ILE A 13 2.82 -4.58 -8.08
C ILE A 13 2.23 -4.19 -9.43
N ASN A 14 1.75 -2.95 -9.52
CA ASN A 14 1.10 -2.36 -10.67
C ASN A 14 1.75 -1.00 -10.98
N TYR A 15 2.16 -0.80 -12.23
CA TYR A 15 2.85 0.43 -12.65
C TYR A 15 1.96 1.66 -12.51
N GLY A 16 0.67 1.55 -12.85
CA GLY A 16 -0.31 2.63 -12.72
C GLY A 16 -0.46 3.06 -11.27
N ALA A 17 -0.78 2.13 -10.36
CA ALA A 17 -0.91 2.41 -8.94
C ALA A 17 0.38 3.00 -8.34
N CYS A 18 1.53 2.42 -8.70
CA CYS A 18 2.84 2.86 -8.23
C CYS A 18 3.15 4.30 -8.63
N LEU A 19 2.99 4.63 -9.93
CA LEU A 19 3.26 5.97 -10.44
C LEU A 19 2.20 6.98 -9.97
N GLN A 20 0.95 6.56 -9.82
CA GLN A 20 -0.12 7.40 -9.30
C GLN A 20 0.14 7.79 -7.84
N ALA A 21 0.49 6.82 -6.97
CA ALA A 21 0.82 7.09 -5.58
C ALA A 21 2.02 8.06 -5.46
N TYR A 22 3.05 7.86 -6.27
CA TYR A 22 4.19 8.77 -6.34
C TYR A 22 3.82 10.17 -6.83
N ALA A 23 3.04 10.27 -7.91
CA ALA A 23 2.62 11.55 -8.47
C ALA A 23 1.76 12.35 -7.49
N LEU A 24 0.81 11.69 -6.82
CA LEU A 24 -0.06 12.29 -5.81
C LEU A 24 0.77 12.82 -4.64
N LEU A 25 1.64 11.99 -4.06
CA LEU A 25 2.54 12.41 -2.98
C LEU A 25 3.42 13.60 -3.40
N THR A 26 4.04 13.52 -4.57
CA THR A 26 4.93 14.57 -5.08
C THR A 26 4.20 15.89 -5.30
N HIS A 27 2.96 15.84 -5.81
CA HIS A 27 2.18 17.03 -6.07
C HIS A 27 1.72 17.69 -4.77
N ILE A 28 1.12 16.93 -3.85
CA ILE A 28 0.65 17.47 -2.57
C ILE A 28 1.82 17.97 -1.74
N LYS A 29 2.97 17.30 -1.76
CA LYS A 29 4.17 17.73 -1.04
C LYS A 29 4.69 19.10 -1.50
N LYS A 30 4.50 19.47 -2.77
CA LYS A 30 4.83 20.81 -3.27
C LYS A 30 3.93 21.90 -2.68
N ILE A 31 2.70 21.54 -2.33
CA ILE A 31 1.72 22.45 -1.71
C ILE A 31 1.92 22.50 -0.19
N GLN A 32 2.11 21.34 0.45
CA GLN A 32 2.37 21.20 1.87
C GLN A 32 3.48 20.17 2.12
N ASN A 33 4.61 20.62 2.65
CA ASN A 33 5.81 19.79 2.79
C ASN A 33 5.63 18.62 3.80
N ASP A 34 4.79 18.80 4.83
CA ASP A 34 4.48 17.78 5.84
C ASP A 34 3.36 16.84 5.35
N THR A 35 3.68 16.08 4.31
CA THR A 35 2.77 15.12 3.65
C THR A 35 3.45 13.75 3.55
N GLU A 36 2.72 12.70 3.93
CA GLU A 36 3.16 11.31 3.82
C GLU A 36 2.01 10.39 3.38
N ILE A 37 2.37 9.22 2.86
CA ILE A 37 1.42 8.14 2.58
C ILE A 37 1.26 7.30 3.85
N ILE A 38 0.02 7.04 4.24
CA ILE A 38 -0.29 6.17 5.37
C ILE A 38 0.08 4.73 4.99
N ASP A 39 0.96 4.10 5.78
CA ASP A 39 1.38 2.72 5.58
C ASP A 39 0.28 1.73 5.98
N PHE A 40 -0.74 1.63 5.13
CA PHE A 40 -1.86 0.73 5.30
C PHE A 40 -1.68 -0.59 4.53
N VAL A 41 -1.91 -1.71 5.22
CA VAL A 41 -1.94 -3.07 4.66
C VAL A 41 -3.40 -3.55 4.68
N PRO A 42 -4.06 -3.74 3.52
CA PRO A 42 -5.44 -4.22 3.48
C PRO A 42 -5.55 -5.69 3.87
N ASN A 43 -6.75 -6.12 4.26
CA ASN A 43 -7.04 -7.51 4.66
C ASN A 43 -6.63 -8.53 3.57
N SER A 44 -6.82 -8.17 2.29
CA SER A 44 -6.43 -8.99 1.14
C SER A 44 -4.95 -9.37 1.09
N GLU A 45 -4.08 -8.57 1.72
CA GLU A 45 -2.65 -8.86 1.83
C GLU A 45 -2.28 -9.71 3.06
N ILE A 46 -3.11 -9.68 4.11
CA ILE A 46 -2.89 -10.45 5.34
C ILE A 46 -3.09 -11.94 5.03
N ASP A 47 -4.15 -12.29 4.31
CA ASP A 47 -4.48 -13.67 3.95
C ASP A 47 -3.45 -14.33 3.02
N LYS A 48 -2.75 -13.52 2.22
CA LYS A 48 -1.60 -13.98 1.42
C LYS A 48 -0.39 -14.36 2.28
N ARG A 49 -0.33 -13.95 3.56
CA ARG A 49 0.79 -14.22 4.49
C ARG A 49 0.57 -15.47 5.36
N SER A 50 -0.59 -16.13 5.26
CA SER A 50 -0.90 -17.39 5.95
C SER A 50 0.17 -18.48 5.76
N TRP A 51 0.61 -19.09 6.86
CA TRP A 51 1.65 -20.14 6.88
C TRP A 51 1.30 -21.32 5.95
N LYS A 52 0.03 -21.73 5.92
CA LYS A 52 -0.45 -22.87 5.11
C LYS A 52 -0.26 -22.64 3.59
N ARG A 53 -0.33 -21.39 3.13
CA ARG A 53 -0.05 -21.04 1.72
C ARG A 53 1.45 -20.91 1.45
N LYS A 54 2.25 -20.46 2.43
CA LYS A 54 3.72 -20.38 2.30
C LYS A 54 4.37 -21.76 2.09
N THR A 55 3.92 -22.79 2.81
CA THR A 55 4.45 -24.15 2.65
C THR A 55 4.14 -24.72 1.27
N LEU A 56 2.91 -24.57 0.80
CA LEU A 56 2.51 -25.02 -0.54
C LEU A 56 3.25 -24.25 -1.66
N HIS A 57 3.48 -22.95 -1.47
CA HIS A 57 4.21 -22.11 -2.41
C HIS A 57 5.71 -22.46 -2.46
N PHE A 58 6.33 -22.79 -1.32
CA PHE A 58 7.75 -23.19 -1.21
C PHE A 58 8.10 -24.40 -2.09
N PHE A 59 7.23 -25.41 -2.12
CA PHE A 59 7.41 -26.56 -3.01
C PHE A 59 7.26 -26.21 -4.50
N LYS A 60 6.45 -25.20 -4.81
CA LYS A 60 6.24 -24.70 -6.19
C LYS A 60 7.39 -23.82 -6.68
N THR A 61 8.06 -23.11 -5.76
CA THR A 61 9.17 -22.17 -6.04
C THR A 61 10.43 -22.87 -6.56
N LEU A 62 10.66 -24.11 -6.13
CA LEU A 62 11.85 -24.88 -6.50
C LEU A 62 11.89 -25.27 -8.00
N VAL A 63 10.74 -25.25 -8.69
CA VAL A 63 10.59 -25.84 -10.03
C VAL A 63 10.33 -24.79 -11.13
N SER A 64 10.02 -23.53 -10.80
CA SER A 64 9.53 -22.54 -11.79
C SER A 64 10.44 -21.32 -12.00
N PHE A 65 10.98 -21.18 -13.22
CA PHE A 65 11.76 -20.01 -13.66
C PHE A 65 10.95 -18.70 -13.64
N ASN A 66 9.63 -18.78 -13.81
CA ASN A 66 8.73 -17.63 -13.75
C ASN A 66 8.69 -16.96 -12.37
N GLU A 67 8.98 -17.70 -11.30
CA GLU A 67 8.94 -17.14 -9.95
C GLU A 67 10.15 -16.24 -9.66
N LYS A 68 11.34 -16.58 -10.17
CA LYS A 68 12.51 -15.68 -10.08
C LYS A 68 12.24 -14.33 -10.75
N LYS A 69 11.60 -14.32 -11.93
CA LYS A 69 11.22 -13.08 -12.64
C LYS A 69 10.22 -12.24 -11.84
N GLN A 70 9.23 -12.89 -11.21
CA GLN A 70 8.27 -12.21 -10.34
C GLN A 70 8.93 -11.62 -9.09
N GLN A 71 9.85 -12.34 -8.46
CA GLN A 71 10.61 -11.84 -7.32
C GLN A 71 11.46 -10.63 -7.70
N LEU A 72 12.13 -10.66 -8.85
CA LEU A 72 12.89 -9.53 -9.37
C LEU A 72 11.99 -8.32 -9.65
N LYS A 73 10.81 -8.55 -10.24
CA LYS A 73 9.80 -7.49 -10.42
C LYS A 73 9.42 -6.88 -9.08
N LYS A 74 9.05 -7.71 -8.09
CA LYS A 74 8.69 -7.24 -6.74
C LYS A 74 9.82 -6.43 -6.09
N LYS A 75 11.07 -6.87 -6.21
CA LYS A 75 12.24 -6.13 -5.70
C LYS A 75 12.39 -4.76 -6.36
N LYS A 76 12.15 -4.63 -7.65
CA LYS A 76 12.18 -3.33 -8.35
C LYS A 76 11.10 -2.38 -7.84
N PHE A 77 9.87 -2.88 -7.65
CA PHE A 77 8.78 -2.08 -7.06
C PHE A 77 9.11 -1.66 -5.62
N GLN A 78 9.59 -2.59 -4.80
CA GLN A 78 10.00 -2.27 -3.41
C GLN A 78 11.10 -1.21 -3.37
N SER A 79 12.11 -1.33 -4.25
CA SER A 79 13.18 -0.34 -4.36
C SER A 79 12.65 1.03 -4.77
N PHE A 80 11.72 1.08 -5.73
CA PHE A 80 11.06 2.32 -6.11
C PHE A 80 10.28 2.94 -4.94
N TYR A 81 9.45 2.16 -4.26
CA TYR A 81 8.67 2.64 -3.12
C TYR A 81 9.56 3.16 -1.99
N ASN A 82 10.59 2.42 -1.60
CA ASN A 82 11.51 2.84 -0.55
C ASN A 82 12.30 4.11 -0.92
N LYS A 83 12.53 4.35 -2.21
CA LYS A 83 13.28 5.51 -2.69
C LYS A 83 12.41 6.76 -2.81
N HIS A 84 11.15 6.61 -3.21
CA HIS A 84 10.32 7.72 -3.68
C HIS A 84 9.09 8.00 -2.81
N LEU A 85 8.60 7.01 -2.07
CA LEU A 85 7.46 7.21 -1.17
C LEU A 85 7.93 7.50 0.25
N ILE A 86 7.22 8.40 0.91
CA ILE A 86 7.39 8.70 2.32
C ILE A 86 6.19 8.06 3.00
N LEU A 87 6.46 7.03 3.80
CA LEU A 87 5.45 6.29 4.51
C LEU A 87 5.35 6.77 5.96
N SER A 88 4.15 6.75 6.51
CA SER A 88 3.93 7.02 7.93
C SER A 88 4.74 6.06 8.80
N LYS A 89 5.17 6.57 9.97
CA LYS A 89 5.92 5.77 10.95
C LYS A 89 5.09 4.59 11.46
N GLU A 90 3.80 4.81 11.66
CA GLU A 90 2.86 3.79 12.07
C GLU A 90 2.36 3.03 10.85
N LYS A 91 2.44 1.70 10.91
CA LYS A 91 1.85 0.80 9.94
C LYS A 91 0.50 0.34 10.46
N LEU A 92 -0.52 0.47 9.63
CA LEU A 92 -1.89 0.04 9.91
C LEU A 92 -2.17 -1.28 9.19
N ILE A 93 -2.58 -2.31 9.92
CA ILE A 93 -2.81 -3.64 9.39
C ILE A 93 -4.31 -3.97 9.51
N GLY A 94 -4.96 -3.99 8.35
CA GLY A 94 -6.37 -4.27 8.23
C GLY A 94 -7.27 -3.16 8.77
N ASP A 95 -8.55 -3.30 8.48
CA ASP A 95 -9.55 -2.24 8.75
C ASP A 95 -9.73 -1.95 10.24
N ASN A 96 -9.60 -2.99 11.07
CA ASN A 96 -9.76 -2.84 12.52
C ASN A 96 -8.72 -1.90 13.12
N GLU A 97 -7.46 -2.04 12.73
CA GLU A 97 -6.38 -1.18 13.22
C GLU A 97 -6.54 0.23 12.67
N ALA A 98 -6.87 0.37 11.38
CA ALA A 98 -7.05 1.68 10.77
C ALA A 98 -8.23 2.46 11.39
N ARG A 99 -9.31 1.78 11.79
CA ARG A 99 -10.48 2.41 12.43
C ARG A 99 -10.19 2.96 13.83
N ILE A 100 -9.31 2.31 14.59
CA ILE A 100 -8.96 2.72 15.96
C ILE A 100 -7.69 3.57 16.02
N ALA A 101 -6.96 3.69 14.90
CA ALA A 101 -5.75 4.47 14.82
C ALA A 101 -6.05 5.95 15.06
N ASN A 102 -5.41 6.53 16.06
CA ASN A 102 -5.53 7.95 16.35
C ASN A 102 -4.55 8.76 15.49
N LEU A 103 -4.80 8.75 14.18
CA LEU A 103 -3.92 9.38 13.20
C LEU A 103 -3.96 10.91 13.35
N GLN A 104 -2.81 11.51 13.66
CA GLN A 104 -2.66 12.95 13.86
C GLN A 104 -2.52 13.71 12.53
N TYR A 105 -3.48 13.55 11.62
CA TYR A 105 -3.56 14.31 10.36
C TYR A 105 -4.68 15.34 10.42
N GLN A 106 -4.42 16.52 9.88
CA GLN A 106 -5.43 17.57 9.74
C GLN A 106 -6.23 17.42 8.45
N ILE A 107 -5.62 16.83 7.42
CA ILE A 107 -6.27 16.51 6.15
C ILE A 107 -5.92 15.07 5.78
N LEU A 108 -6.94 14.32 5.39
CA LEU A 108 -6.80 13.00 4.77
C LEU A 108 -7.18 13.10 3.30
N ILE A 109 -6.34 12.53 2.44
CA ILE A 109 -6.60 12.44 1.01
C ILE A 109 -6.66 10.95 0.67
N SER A 110 -7.77 10.50 0.09
CA SER A 110 -7.83 9.19 -0.55
C SER A 110 -8.21 9.30 -2.01
N GLY A 111 -7.71 8.37 -2.83
CA GLY A 111 -8.01 8.35 -4.25
C GLY A 111 -7.10 7.42 -5.06
N SER A 112 -7.73 6.68 -5.97
CA SER A 112 -7.19 5.98 -7.13
C SER A 112 -8.37 5.40 -7.90
N ASP A 113 -8.22 5.17 -9.20
CA ASP A 113 -9.26 4.60 -10.06
C ASP A 113 -9.74 3.24 -9.55
N GLN A 114 -8.86 2.46 -8.92
CA GLN A 114 -9.16 1.14 -8.39
C GLN A 114 -9.61 1.13 -6.92
N ILE A 115 -9.53 2.23 -6.17
CA ILE A 115 -9.88 2.22 -4.73
C ILE A 115 -11.35 1.86 -4.52
N PHE A 116 -12.21 2.22 -5.47
CA PHE A 116 -13.63 1.88 -5.45
C PHE A 116 -13.91 0.39 -5.73
N ASN A 117 -12.90 -0.35 -6.18
CA ASN A 117 -13.02 -1.78 -6.44
C ASN A 117 -12.71 -2.59 -5.18
N LEU A 118 -13.74 -2.77 -4.34
CA LEU A 118 -13.67 -3.52 -3.08
C LEU A 118 -13.13 -4.96 -3.22
N THR A 119 -13.24 -5.57 -4.41
CA THR A 119 -12.71 -6.92 -4.64
C THR A 119 -11.19 -6.98 -4.55
N LEU A 120 -10.48 -5.88 -4.82
CA LEU A 120 -9.02 -5.82 -4.77
C LEU A 120 -8.50 -5.69 -3.33
N SER A 121 -9.28 -5.06 -2.47
CA SER A 121 -8.92 -4.78 -1.08
C SER A 121 -9.56 -5.76 -0.07
N ASP A 122 -10.30 -6.76 -0.56
CA ASP A 122 -11.10 -7.71 0.23
C ASP A 122 -12.13 -6.97 1.11
N ASN A 123 -12.93 -6.13 0.47
CA ASN A 123 -13.95 -5.27 1.07
C ASN A 123 -13.41 -4.33 2.15
N SER A 124 -12.16 -3.86 1.98
CA SER A 124 -11.60 -2.87 2.89
C SER A 124 -12.27 -1.51 2.69
N PHE A 125 -12.93 -1.01 3.73
CA PHE A 125 -13.56 0.32 3.74
C PHE A 125 -12.61 1.43 4.16
N THR A 126 -11.41 1.08 4.64
CA THR A 126 -10.42 2.04 5.13
C THR A 126 -10.11 3.15 4.12
N TYR A 127 -10.03 2.81 2.82
CA TYR A 127 -9.77 3.77 1.74
C TYR A 127 -10.88 4.81 1.52
N TYR A 128 -12.08 4.60 2.06
CA TYR A 128 -13.19 5.53 1.84
C TYR A 128 -13.15 6.72 2.80
N LEU A 129 -12.23 6.70 3.77
CA LEU A 129 -12.16 7.63 4.90
C LEU A 129 -13.46 7.57 5.76
N PRO A 130 -13.39 7.94 7.05
CA PRO A 130 -14.57 7.99 7.93
C PRO A 130 -15.60 9.04 7.52
#